data_AF-A0A383AD64-F1
#
_entry.id   AF-A0A383AD64-F1
#
_cell.length_a   1.000
_cell.length_b   1.000
_cell.length_c   1.000
_cell.angle_alpha   90.00
_cell.angle_beta   90.00
_cell.angle_gamma   90.00
#
_symmetry.space_group_name_H-M   'P 1'
#
loop_
_entity.id
_entity.type
_entity.pdbx_description
1 polymer ?
#
loop_
_entity_poly.entity_id
_entity_poly.type
_entity_poly.pdbx_seq_one_letter_code
_entity_poly.pdbx_strand_id
1 'polypeptide(L)'
;MAEGEGFEPPVQLLAARSISSRVPSTGLSHPSVSGTLAHRVCVDKSESQGFSQYIVKNSGGVALDVSPLLRLTGRVIDDAKQLADFLGALRQAKWLAIDTEADSLHSYPEKLCLLQVAIPGRVELVDPLCGMDLDALWETLADRELMMHGADYDLRLLQSGHEFVPARIFDTMLAGRLLGRERFGLADLVQHYLGITLEKGSQKANWAKRPLTSQMAEYARNDVLHLHDLV
;
A
#
# COMPACT_ATOMS: atom_id res chain seq x y z
N MET A 1 43.83 38.00 -9.23
CA MET A 1 44.20 37.46 -7.90
C MET A 1 42.89 37.12 -7.21
N ALA A 2 42.43 35.89 -7.02
CA ALA A 2 42.88 34.51 -7.24
C ALA A 2 41.59 33.72 -7.63
N GLU A 3 41.48 32.93 -8.69
CA GLU A 3 41.99 31.58 -8.99
C GLU A 3 41.85 30.49 -7.90
N GLY A 4 41.23 29.37 -8.29
CA GLY A 4 41.22 28.03 -7.66
C GLY A 4 40.10 27.81 -6.63
N GLU A 5 39.37 26.69 -6.54
CA GLU A 5 39.40 25.32 -7.09
C GLU A 5 37.96 24.76 -6.92
N GLY A 6 37.31 23.97 -7.78
CA GLY A 6 37.77 22.72 -8.40
C GLY A 6 37.47 21.52 -7.50
N PHE A 7 36.21 21.12 -7.32
CA PHE A 7 35.87 19.87 -6.60
C PHE A 7 34.76 19.07 -7.31
N GLU A 8 35.18 18.11 -8.14
CA GLU A 8 34.34 17.01 -8.65
C GLU A 8 34.36 15.83 -7.67
N PRO A 9 33.21 15.16 -7.41
CA PRO A 9 33.20 13.88 -6.70
C PRO A 9 33.47 12.68 -7.64
N PRO A 10 34.05 11.58 -7.13
CA PRO A 10 34.69 10.55 -7.95
C PRO A 10 33.72 9.57 -8.62
N VAL A 11 33.94 9.36 -9.91
CA VAL A 11 33.44 8.22 -10.70
C VAL A 11 34.16 6.95 -10.25
N GLN A 12 33.46 6.01 -9.60
CA GLN A 12 33.95 4.63 -9.48
C GLN A 12 33.30 3.74 -10.55
N LEU A 13 34.12 3.49 -11.57
CA LEU A 13 33.91 2.54 -12.66
C LEU A 13 34.16 1.12 -12.12
N LEU A 14 33.09 0.35 -11.87
CA LEU A 14 33.21 -1.09 -11.64
C LEU A 14 33.03 -1.83 -12.97
N ALA A 15 34.17 -2.25 -13.53
CA ALA A 15 34.27 -3.08 -14.71
C ALA A 15 33.56 -4.43 -14.50
N ALA A 16 32.49 -4.70 -15.26
CA ALA A 16 31.94 -6.04 -15.39
C ALA A 16 32.94 -6.92 -16.15
N ARG A 17 33.57 -7.85 -15.42
CA ARG A 17 34.41 -8.89 -16.00
C ARG A 17 33.54 -9.84 -16.83
N SER A 18 33.91 -10.00 -18.10
CA SER A 18 33.41 -11.06 -18.98
C SER A 18 33.75 -12.42 -18.37
N ILE A 19 32.74 -13.21 -18.02
CA ILE A 19 32.89 -14.63 -17.73
C ILE A 19 32.43 -15.39 -18.98
N SER A 20 33.40 -15.75 -19.79
CA SER A 20 33.27 -16.74 -20.86
C SER A 20 33.17 -18.13 -20.23
N SER A 21 32.02 -18.79 -20.34
CA SER A 21 31.92 -20.24 -20.14
C SER A 21 31.61 -20.89 -21.48
N ARG A 22 32.64 -21.45 -22.11
CA ARG A 22 32.52 -22.42 -23.20
C ARG A 22 31.81 -23.65 -22.65
N VAL A 23 30.72 -24.06 -23.28
CA VAL A 23 30.10 -25.37 -23.09
C VAL A 23 30.60 -26.28 -24.23
N PRO A 24 31.14 -27.48 -23.96
CA PRO A 24 31.51 -28.42 -25.02
C PRO A 24 30.27 -28.98 -25.72
N SER A 25 30.35 -29.08 -27.04
CA SER A 25 29.36 -29.71 -27.89
C SER A 25 29.41 -31.24 -27.78
N THR A 26 28.33 -31.85 -27.32
CA THR A 26 27.98 -33.23 -27.69
C THR A 26 26.48 -33.27 -27.95
N GLY A 27 26.11 -33.52 -29.21
CA GLY A 27 24.73 -33.57 -29.65
C GLY A 27 23.99 -34.77 -29.12
N LEU A 28 22.68 -34.61 -28.96
CA LEU A 28 21.64 -35.64 -29.08
C LEU A 28 20.27 -34.95 -29.13
N SER A 29 19.61 -35.09 -30.29
CA SER A 29 18.16 -35.08 -30.59
C SER A 29 17.19 -34.17 -29.80
N HIS A 30 16.48 -33.32 -30.55
CA HIS A 30 15.23 -32.65 -30.16
C HIS A 30 14.16 -33.62 -29.62
N PRO A 31 13.31 -33.12 -28.70
CA PRO A 31 11.88 -33.17 -28.96
C PRO A 31 11.24 -31.78 -28.86
N SER A 32 10.31 -31.51 -29.78
CA SER A 32 9.35 -30.42 -29.69
C SER A 32 8.39 -30.66 -28.53
N VAL A 33 8.25 -29.73 -27.59
CA VAL A 33 7.08 -29.64 -26.72
C VAL A 33 6.67 -28.18 -26.58
N SER A 34 5.59 -27.84 -27.28
CA SER A 34 4.70 -26.73 -27.00
C SER A 34 4.11 -26.88 -25.60
N GLY A 35 4.09 -25.82 -24.80
CA GLY A 35 3.39 -25.84 -23.51
C GLY A 35 3.80 -24.72 -22.58
N THR A 36 3.22 -23.53 -22.76
CA THR A 36 3.16 -22.50 -21.72
C THR A 36 2.38 -23.09 -20.53
N LEU A 37 3.06 -23.48 -19.46
CA LEU A 37 2.40 -23.84 -18.21
C LEU A 37 1.82 -22.54 -17.62
N ALA A 38 0.54 -22.31 -17.87
CA ALA A 38 -0.25 -21.40 -17.05
C ALA A 38 -0.26 -21.99 -15.63
N HIS A 39 0.55 -21.42 -14.74
CA HIS A 39 0.52 -21.76 -13.32
C HIS A 39 -0.86 -21.35 -12.78
N ARG A 40 -1.79 -22.29 -12.73
CA ARG A 40 -3.08 -22.13 -12.06
C ARG A 40 -2.81 -21.98 -10.56
N VAL A 41 -2.94 -20.76 -10.06
CA VAL A 41 -3.11 -20.51 -8.63
C VAL A 41 -4.56 -20.89 -8.30
N CYS A 42 -4.75 -21.97 -7.54
CA CYS A 42 -6.05 -22.28 -6.96
C CYS A 42 -6.16 -21.56 -5.61
N VAL A 43 -7.16 -20.71 -5.49
CA VAL A 43 -7.57 -20.11 -4.22
C VAL A 43 -8.74 -20.93 -3.70
N ASP A 44 -8.52 -21.73 -2.66
CA ASP A 44 -9.60 -22.43 -1.97
C ASP A 44 -10.16 -21.54 -0.86
N LYS A 45 -11.45 -21.23 -0.94
CA LYS A 45 -12.21 -20.55 0.11
C LYS A 45 -12.76 -21.61 1.06
N SER A 46 -12.35 -21.59 2.33
CA SER A 46 -13.00 -22.40 3.37
C SER A 46 -13.59 -21.51 4.45
N GLU A 47 -14.88 -21.69 4.74
CA GLU A 47 -15.59 -20.99 5.80
C GLU A 47 -15.57 -21.83 7.08
N SER A 48 -15.03 -21.27 8.17
CA SER A 48 -15.19 -21.85 9.51
C SER A 48 -15.36 -20.72 10.53
N GLN A 49 -16.36 -20.86 11.40
CA GLN A 49 -16.70 -19.88 12.45
C GLN A 49 -16.89 -18.43 11.98
N GLY A 50 -17.46 -18.21 10.80
CA GLY A 50 -17.73 -16.86 10.28
C GLY A 50 -16.49 -16.12 9.77
N PHE A 51 -15.36 -16.82 9.59
CA PHE A 51 -14.14 -16.29 9.00
C PHE A 51 -13.86 -16.95 7.65
N SER A 52 -13.47 -16.13 6.67
CA SER A 52 -12.99 -16.59 5.37
C SER A 52 -11.48 -16.84 5.47
N GLN A 53 -11.03 -18.10 5.41
CA GLN A 53 -9.62 -18.43 5.30
C GLN A 53 -9.23 -18.55 3.82
N TYR A 54 -8.13 -17.90 3.44
CA TYR A 54 -7.55 -18.00 2.09
C TYR A 54 -6.25 -18.81 2.19
N ILE A 55 -6.23 -20.00 1.60
CA ILE A 55 -5.05 -20.85 1.54
C ILE A 55 -4.50 -20.80 0.11
N VAL A 56 -3.32 -20.20 -0.07
CA VAL A 56 -2.59 -20.21 -1.35
C VAL A 56 -1.61 -21.38 -1.35
N LYS A 57 -1.79 -22.35 -2.26
CA LYS A 57 -0.85 -23.46 -2.47
C LYS A 57 -0.09 -23.24 -3.77
N ASN A 58 1.24 -23.12 -3.71
CA ASN A 58 2.09 -23.23 -4.90
C ASN A 58 2.54 -24.69 -5.08
N SER A 59 2.72 -25.12 -6.34
CA SER A 59 3.11 -26.48 -6.76
C SER A 59 4.50 -26.94 -6.29
N GLY A 60 5.21 -26.14 -5.46
CA GLY A 60 6.58 -26.38 -5.03
C GLY A 60 6.79 -26.66 -3.54
N GLY A 61 5.74 -26.73 -2.71
CA GLY A 61 5.86 -27.14 -1.31
C GLY A 61 6.65 -26.20 -0.38
N VAL A 62 7.08 -25.03 -0.85
CA VAL A 62 7.62 -23.98 0.03
C VAL A 62 6.45 -23.31 0.72
N ALA A 63 6.33 -23.52 2.03
CA ALA A 63 5.44 -22.73 2.86
C ALA A 63 5.96 -21.28 2.87
N LEU A 64 5.29 -20.39 2.13
CA LEU A 64 5.42 -18.97 2.41
C LEU A 64 4.83 -18.75 3.80
N ASP A 65 5.61 -18.16 4.70
CA ASP A 65 5.07 -17.72 5.99
C ASP A 65 4.09 -16.59 5.72
N VAL A 66 2.80 -16.94 5.68
CA VAL A 66 1.68 -16.01 5.50
C VAL A 66 1.19 -15.43 6.82
N SER A 67 1.89 -15.68 7.94
CA SER A 67 1.62 -15.01 9.22
C SER A 67 1.61 -13.46 9.13
N PRO A 68 2.36 -12.80 8.23
CA PRO A 68 2.23 -11.36 7.99
C PRO A 68 0.94 -10.95 7.25
N LEU A 69 0.32 -11.86 6.49
CA LEU A 69 -0.98 -11.64 5.83
C LEU A 69 -2.16 -11.83 6.80
N LEU A 70 -1.90 -12.36 8.00
CA LEU A 70 -2.91 -12.67 8.99
C LEU A 70 -3.17 -11.49 9.93
N ARG A 71 -3.82 -10.41 9.44
CA ARG A 71 -4.51 -9.39 10.27
C ARG A 71 -5.32 -8.35 9.48
N LEU A 72 -6.16 -8.77 8.52
CA LEU A 72 -7.23 -7.90 7.97
C LEU A 72 -8.42 -7.75 8.96
N THR A 73 -8.15 -7.67 10.25
CA THR A 73 -9.15 -7.79 11.33
C THR A 73 -9.16 -6.59 12.29
N GLY A 74 -8.62 -5.45 11.89
CA GLY A 74 -8.85 -4.20 12.59
C GLY A 74 -10.32 -3.80 12.47
N ARG A 75 -11.05 -3.71 13.60
CA ARG A 75 -12.35 -3.04 13.63
C ARG A 75 -12.13 -1.56 13.28
N VAL A 76 -13.17 -0.91 12.79
CA VAL A 76 -13.12 0.55 12.64
C VAL A 76 -12.87 1.15 14.02
N ILE A 77 -11.83 1.97 14.14
CA ILE A 77 -11.49 2.73 15.34
C ILE A 77 -12.51 3.86 15.42
N ASP A 78 -13.47 3.71 16.33
CA ASP A 78 -14.59 4.63 16.55
C ASP A 78 -14.70 5.08 18.02
N ASP A 79 -13.72 4.76 18.86
CA ASP A 79 -13.63 5.22 20.24
C ASP A 79 -12.20 5.56 20.68
N ALA A 80 -12.09 6.40 21.71
CA ALA A 80 -10.82 6.92 22.22
C ALA A 80 -9.87 5.83 22.78
N LYS A 81 -10.41 4.72 23.30
CA LYS A 81 -9.59 3.61 23.83
C LYS A 81 -8.93 2.86 22.68
N GLN A 82 -9.69 2.54 21.64
CA GLN A 82 -9.17 1.91 20.43
C GLN A 82 -8.10 2.80 19.76
N LEU A 83 -8.34 4.12 19.72
CA LEU A 83 -7.37 5.07 19.18
C LEU A 83 -6.08 5.08 20.02
N ALA A 84 -6.17 5.18 21.34
CA ALA A 84 -5.00 5.16 22.23
C ALA A 84 -4.15 3.89 22.06
N ASP A 85 -4.80 2.73 21.95
CA ASP A 85 -4.14 1.44 21.69
C ASP A 85 -3.43 1.45 20.32
N PHE A 86 -4.05 2.04 19.30
CA PHE A 86 -3.45 2.15 17.97
C PHE A 86 -2.25 3.12 17.94
N LEU A 87 -2.34 4.26 18.62
CA LEU A 87 -1.25 5.24 18.70
C LEU A 87 0.04 4.63 19.27
N GLY A 88 -0.08 3.69 20.22
CA GLY A 88 1.07 2.95 20.75
C GLY A 88 1.82 2.14 19.69
N ALA A 89 1.09 1.53 18.76
CA ALA A 89 1.67 0.81 17.63
C ALA A 89 2.18 1.76 16.54
N LEU A 90 1.42 2.82 16.24
CA LEU A 90 1.74 3.80 15.20
C LEU A 90 3.07 4.51 15.47
N ARG A 91 3.34 4.92 16.73
CA ARG A 91 4.60 5.56 17.13
C ARG A 91 5.84 4.67 16.91
N GLN A 92 5.67 3.36 17.01
CA GLN A 92 6.76 2.38 16.85
C GLN A 92 6.90 1.87 15.42
N ALA A 93 5.92 2.15 14.55
CA ALA A 93 5.93 1.70 13.17
C ALA A 93 7.16 2.26 12.44
N LYS A 94 7.80 1.45 11.59
CA LYS A 94 8.97 1.89 10.80
C LYS A 94 8.60 2.64 9.54
N TRP A 95 7.43 2.32 8.99
CA TRP A 95 6.80 2.98 7.86
C TRP A 95 5.31 3.13 8.20
N LEU A 96 4.65 4.05 7.51
CA LEU A 96 3.20 4.11 7.52
C LEU A 96 2.72 4.56 6.14
N ALA A 97 1.56 4.09 5.74
CA ALA A 97 0.85 4.57 4.57
C ALA A 97 -0.56 5.01 4.97
N ILE A 98 -1.06 6.07 4.32
CA ILE A 98 -2.41 6.56 4.55
C ILE A 98 -3.15 6.78 3.25
N ASP A 99 -4.48 6.74 3.35
CA ASP A 99 -5.42 7.14 2.32
C ASP A 99 -6.64 7.75 3.01
N THR A 100 -7.48 8.49 2.26
CA THR A 100 -8.68 9.11 2.83
C THR A 100 -9.93 8.85 2.00
N GLU A 101 -11.08 8.85 2.67
CA GLU A 101 -12.37 8.88 1.99
C GLU A 101 -13.17 10.10 2.42
N ALA A 102 -13.84 10.73 1.45
CA ALA A 102 -14.62 11.95 1.64
C ALA A 102 -16.06 11.79 1.14
N ASP A 103 -16.96 12.61 1.69
CA ASP A 103 -18.33 12.74 1.19
C ASP A 103 -18.44 13.98 0.29
N SER A 104 -17.94 13.85 -0.94
CA SER A 104 -17.96 14.92 -1.96
C SER A 104 -19.33 15.15 -2.62
N LEU A 105 -20.24 14.17 -2.51
CA LEU A 105 -21.55 14.23 -3.17
C LEU A 105 -22.64 14.89 -2.33
N HIS A 106 -22.46 15.01 -1.00
CA HIS A 106 -23.52 15.49 -0.10
C HIS A 106 -23.09 16.58 0.89
N SER A 107 -21.83 17.05 0.85
CA SER A 107 -21.32 18.07 1.78
C SER A 107 -20.46 19.11 1.08
N TYR A 108 -20.69 20.40 1.40
CA TYR A 108 -19.78 21.50 1.08
C TYR A 108 -19.57 22.35 2.34
N PRO A 109 -18.34 22.46 2.89
CA PRO A 109 -17.11 21.82 2.41
C PRO A 109 -17.16 20.28 2.52
N GLU A 110 -16.31 19.62 1.74
CA GLU A 110 -16.12 18.16 1.81
C GLU A 110 -15.58 17.80 3.18
N LYS A 111 -16.02 16.67 3.72
CA LYS A 111 -15.65 16.21 5.07
C LYS A 111 -14.87 14.90 4.99
N LEU A 112 -13.83 14.78 5.81
CA LEU A 112 -13.11 13.53 6.02
C LEU A 112 -14.06 12.52 6.66
N CYS A 113 -14.34 11.43 5.96
CA CYS A 113 -15.26 10.38 6.37
C CYS A 113 -14.54 9.11 6.81
N LEU A 114 -13.33 8.87 6.33
CA LEU A 114 -12.50 7.75 6.75
C LEU A 114 -11.04 8.11 6.57
N LEU A 115 -10.21 7.66 7.51
CA LEU A 115 -8.76 7.65 7.35
C LEU A 115 -8.28 6.22 7.45
N GLN A 116 -7.57 5.77 6.43
CA GLN A 116 -6.97 4.45 6.37
C GLN A 116 -5.51 4.58 6.78
N VAL A 117 -5.03 3.69 7.65
CA VAL A 117 -3.64 3.71 8.10
C VAL A 117 -3.07 2.30 8.07
N ALA A 118 -2.09 2.09 7.20
CA ALA A 118 -1.29 0.87 7.16
C ALA A 118 0.05 1.08 7.87
N ILE A 119 0.42 0.10 8.69
CA ILE A 119 1.72 -0.02 9.35
C ILE A 119 2.18 -1.48 9.25
N PRO A 120 3.42 -1.84 9.64
CA PRO A 120 3.86 -3.24 9.60
C PRO A 120 2.88 -4.21 10.28
N GLY A 121 2.33 -5.14 9.50
CA GLY A 121 1.45 -6.22 9.99
C GLY A 121 0.05 -5.78 10.45
N ARG A 122 -0.37 -4.54 10.14
CA ARG A 122 -1.67 -4.02 10.59
C ARG A 122 -2.21 -2.93 9.65
N VAL A 123 -3.49 -3.01 9.32
CA VAL A 123 -4.25 -1.94 8.65
C VAL A 123 -5.45 -1.58 9.51
N GLU A 124 -5.58 -0.31 9.85
CA GLU A 124 -6.68 0.22 10.65
C GLU A 124 -7.46 1.28 9.88
N LEU A 125 -8.76 1.34 10.18
CA LEU A 125 -9.67 2.35 9.65
C LEU A 125 -10.09 3.25 10.80
N VAL A 126 -9.78 4.54 10.74
CA VAL A 126 -10.14 5.52 11.76
C VAL A 126 -11.39 6.25 11.30
N ASP A 127 -12.41 6.32 12.15
CA ASP A 127 -13.67 7.03 11.89
C ASP A 127 -13.66 8.44 12.49
N PRO A 128 -13.48 9.51 11.69
CA PRO A 128 -13.51 10.88 12.20
C PRO A 128 -14.92 11.36 12.56
N LEU A 129 -15.97 10.67 12.08
CA LEU A 129 -17.36 11.09 12.26
C LEU A 129 -17.94 10.68 13.61
N CYS A 130 -17.25 9.83 14.39
CA CYS A 130 -17.71 9.41 15.71
C CYS A 130 -17.56 10.49 16.79
N GLY A 131 -16.89 11.61 16.46
CA GLY A 131 -16.70 12.75 17.37
C GLY A 131 -15.62 12.54 18.42
N MET A 132 -14.73 11.56 18.23
CA MET A 132 -13.55 11.41 19.07
C MET A 132 -12.48 12.46 18.74
N ASP A 133 -11.69 12.81 19.75
CA ASP A 133 -10.52 13.67 19.58
C ASP A 133 -9.42 12.94 18.78
N LEU A 134 -8.93 13.59 17.73
CA LEU A 134 -7.90 13.07 16.82
C LEU A 134 -6.57 13.83 16.94
N ASP A 135 -6.44 14.79 17.85
CA ASP A 135 -5.25 15.65 17.93
C ASP A 135 -3.96 14.82 18.11
N ALA A 136 -3.99 13.84 19.01
CA ALA A 136 -2.86 12.95 19.24
C ALA A 136 -2.51 12.08 18.02
N LEU A 137 -3.47 11.81 17.13
CA LEU A 137 -3.22 11.12 15.86
C LEU A 137 -2.49 12.05 14.89
N TRP A 138 -2.99 13.27 14.71
CA TRP A 138 -2.39 14.27 13.83
C TRP A 138 -0.97 14.63 14.28
N GLU A 139 -0.75 14.85 15.57
CA GLU A 139 0.59 15.06 16.15
C GLU A 139 1.53 13.89 15.85
N THR A 140 1.03 12.65 15.97
CA THR A 140 1.85 11.45 15.69
C THR A 140 2.22 11.33 14.22
N LEU A 141 1.36 11.81 13.30
CA LEU A 141 1.58 11.75 11.85
C LEU A 141 2.44 12.91 11.32
N ALA A 142 2.45 14.07 11.97
CA ALA A 142 3.02 15.31 11.43
C ALA A 142 4.51 15.20 11.05
N ASP A 143 5.32 14.57 11.90
CA ASP A 143 6.78 14.45 11.70
C ASP A 143 7.19 13.19 10.92
N ARG A 144 6.22 12.42 10.43
CA ARG A 144 6.44 11.14 9.73
C ARG A 144 6.46 11.37 8.21
N GLU A 145 7.14 10.47 7.51
CA GLU A 145 6.94 10.38 6.06
C GLU A 145 5.67 9.57 5.81
N LEU A 146 4.71 10.17 5.09
CA LEU A 146 3.45 9.52 4.74
C LEU A 146 3.53 8.94 3.34
N MET A 147 3.38 7.62 3.24
CA MET A 147 3.24 6.97 1.94
C MET A 147 1.78 7.04 1.49
N MET A 148 1.57 7.53 0.27
CA MET A 148 0.23 7.78 -0.28
C MET A 148 0.20 7.44 -1.77
N HIS A 149 -0.99 7.45 -2.37
CA HIS A 149 -1.17 7.27 -3.80
C HIS A 149 -2.06 8.37 -4.39
N GLY A 150 -1.47 9.32 -5.11
CA GLY A 150 -2.24 10.43 -5.68
C GLY A 150 -2.73 11.42 -4.61
N ALA A 151 -1.86 11.82 -3.70
CA ALA A 151 -2.16 12.52 -2.45
C ALA A 151 -2.73 13.95 -2.60
N ASP A 152 -2.80 14.48 -3.81
CA ASP A 152 -3.12 15.89 -4.08
C ASP A 152 -4.49 16.30 -3.49
N TYR A 153 -5.49 15.43 -3.60
CA TYR A 153 -6.81 15.65 -3.03
C TYR A 153 -6.81 15.48 -1.51
N ASP A 154 -6.22 14.40 -1.01
CA ASP A 154 -6.15 14.06 0.42
C ASP A 154 -5.48 15.17 1.23
N LEU A 155 -4.37 15.72 0.73
CA LEU A 155 -3.65 16.80 1.41
C LEU A 155 -4.50 18.06 1.60
N ARG A 156 -5.34 18.40 0.61
CA ARG A 156 -6.29 19.52 0.73
C ARG A 156 -7.41 19.21 1.73
N LEU A 157 -7.93 17.98 1.70
CA LEU A 157 -8.96 17.53 2.64
C LEU A 157 -8.45 17.58 4.08
N LEU A 158 -7.25 17.05 4.35
CA LEU A 158 -6.63 17.06 5.66
C LEU A 158 -6.30 18.48 6.16
N GLN A 159 -5.77 19.34 5.29
CA GLN A 159 -5.49 20.73 5.64
C GLN A 159 -6.77 21.52 5.97
N SER A 160 -7.83 21.35 5.18
CA SER A 160 -9.07 22.12 5.34
C SER A 160 -9.95 21.62 6.49
N GLY A 161 -9.97 20.31 6.75
CA GLY A 161 -10.78 19.69 7.79
C GLY A 161 -10.11 19.59 9.15
N HIS A 162 -8.78 19.48 9.18
CA HIS A 162 -8.03 19.14 10.39
C HIS A 162 -6.76 19.98 10.60
N GLU A 163 -6.53 21.02 9.78
CA GLU A 163 -5.34 21.87 9.85
C GLU A 163 -4.01 21.07 9.76
N PHE A 164 -4.07 19.87 9.19
CA PHE A 164 -2.95 18.93 9.16
C PHE A 164 -2.15 19.04 7.87
N VAL A 165 -0.82 19.16 8.01
CA VAL A 165 0.14 19.09 6.91
C VAL A 165 1.25 18.10 7.28
N PRO A 166 1.50 17.06 6.47
CA PRO A 166 2.64 16.18 6.70
C PRO A 166 3.96 16.85 6.37
N ALA A 167 5.00 16.60 7.17
CA ALA A 167 6.34 17.10 6.91
C ALA A 167 6.97 16.49 5.64
N ARG A 168 6.63 15.22 5.33
CA ARG A 168 7.17 14.47 4.18
C ARG A 168 6.10 13.54 3.61
N ILE A 169 6.09 13.40 2.28
CA ILE A 169 5.23 12.46 1.57
C ILE A 169 6.05 11.64 0.57
N PHE A 170 5.69 10.37 0.41
CA PHE A 170 6.09 9.54 -0.72
C PHE A 170 4.84 9.17 -1.52
N ASP A 171 4.66 9.76 -2.70
CA ASP A 171 3.50 9.52 -3.56
C ASP A 171 3.85 8.47 -4.64
N THR A 172 3.27 7.28 -4.50
CA THR A 172 3.48 6.15 -5.41
C THR A 172 2.95 6.41 -6.83
N MET A 173 1.90 7.23 -7.00
CA MET A 173 1.41 7.63 -8.33
C MET A 173 2.45 8.51 -9.03
N LEU A 174 3.02 9.49 -8.32
CA LEU A 174 4.06 10.36 -8.87
C LEU A 174 5.34 9.56 -9.16
N ALA A 175 5.75 8.66 -8.28
CA ALA A 175 6.87 7.75 -8.52
C ALA A 175 6.66 6.92 -9.80
N GLY A 176 5.47 6.31 -9.96
CA GLY A 176 5.11 5.57 -11.17
C GLY A 176 5.19 6.43 -12.44
N ARG A 177 4.71 7.68 -12.38
CA ARG A 177 4.82 8.62 -13.51
C ARG A 177 6.27 8.96 -13.84
N LEU A 178 7.10 9.22 -12.84
CA LEU A 178 8.53 9.53 -13.02
C LEU A 178 9.32 8.35 -13.60
N LEU A 179 8.90 7.12 -13.30
CA LEU A 179 9.43 5.89 -13.90
C LEU A 179 8.84 5.59 -15.30
N GLY A 180 8.08 6.52 -15.87
CA GLY A 180 7.52 6.41 -17.22
C GLY A 180 6.44 5.35 -17.35
N ARG A 181 5.62 5.12 -16.31
CA ARG A 181 4.42 4.27 -16.42
C ARG A 181 3.30 5.03 -17.13
N GLU A 182 2.72 4.41 -18.16
CA GLU A 182 1.54 4.96 -18.85
C GLU A 182 0.27 4.85 -18.00
N ARG A 183 0.16 3.76 -17.23
CA ARG A 183 -0.91 3.52 -16.26
C ARG A 183 -0.34 3.59 -14.86
N PHE A 184 -0.88 4.49 -14.05
CA PHE A 184 -0.33 4.85 -12.74
C PHE A 184 -1.40 4.87 -11.64
N GLY A 185 -2.60 4.33 -11.88
CA GLY A 185 -3.57 4.13 -10.81
C GLY A 185 -3.12 3.00 -9.88
N LEU A 186 -3.58 3.00 -8.63
CA LEU A 186 -3.14 2.05 -7.61
C LEU A 186 -3.27 0.60 -8.10
N ALA A 187 -4.44 0.23 -8.62
CA ALA A 187 -4.69 -1.10 -9.16
C ALA A 187 -3.76 -1.46 -10.33
N ASP A 188 -3.41 -0.49 -11.18
CA ASP A 188 -2.45 -0.71 -12.28
C ASP A 188 -1.03 -0.94 -11.74
N LEU A 189 -0.59 -0.15 -10.76
CA LEU A 189 0.74 -0.29 -10.16
C LEU A 189 0.86 -1.61 -9.37
N VAL A 190 -0.12 -1.93 -8.54
CA VAL A 190 -0.17 -3.19 -7.77
C VAL A 190 -0.19 -4.39 -8.72
N GLN A 191 -0.99 -4.36 -9.78
CA GLN A 191 -1.00 -5.42 -10.78
C GLN A 191 0.34 -5.55 -11.50
N HIS A 192 0.97 -4.43 -11.85
CA HIS A 192 2.22 -4.42 -12.61
C HIS A 192 3.41 -4.94 -11.79
N TYR A 193 3.57 -4.44 -10.56
CA TYR A 193 4.74 -4.75 -9.73
C TYR A 193 4.57 -5.99 -8.85
N LEU A 194 3.35 -6.25 -8.37
CA LEU A 194 3.08 -7.33 -7.41
C LEU A 194 2.34 -8.51 -8.04
N GLY A 195 1.80 -8.36 -9.25
CA GLY A 195 0.99 -9.39 -9.90
C GLY A 195 -0.38 -9.60 -9.26
N ILE A 196 -0.80 -8.71 -8.34
CA ILE A 196 -2.05 -8.80 -7.59
C ILE A 196 -3.14 -8.02 -8.31
N THR A 197 -4.30 -8.65 -8.50
CA THR A 197 -5.49 -7.97 -9.02
C THR A 197 -6.29 -7.39 -7.85
N LEU A 198 -6.32 -6.07 -7.72
CA LEU A 198 -7.26 -5.43 -6.80
C LEU A 198 -8.68 -5.54 -7.34
N GLU A 199 -9.62 -5.93 -6.48
CA GLU A 199 -11.03 -5.93 -6.83
C GLU A 199 -11.49 -4.49 -7.12
N LYS A 200 -12.29 -4.32 -8.17
CA LYS A 200 -12.93 -3.04 -8.44
C LYS A 200 -14.00 -2.77 -7.39
N GLY A 201 -13.65 -2.09 -6.32
CA GLY A 201 -14.63 -1.50 -5.42
C GLY A 201 -15.15 -0.17 -5.95
N SER A 202 -16.31 0.24 -5.42
CA SER A 202 -16.96 1.48 -5.84
C SER A 202 -16.42 2.65 -5.03
N GLN A 203 -15.49 3.41 -5.60
CA GLN A 203 -15.08 4.75 -5.14
C GLN A 203 -16.27 5.71 -4.93
N LYS A 204 -17.44 5.42 -5.54
CA LYS A 204 -18.66 6.23 -5.45
C LYS A 204 -19.59 5.83 -4.30
N ALA A 205 -19.04 5.34 -3.19
CA ALA A 205 -19.83 4.98 -2.01
C ALA A 205 -20.22 6.22 -1.19
N ASN A 206 -21.31 6.13 -0.42
CA ASN A 206 -21.59 7.13 0.61
C ASN A 206 -20.75 6.82 1.85
N TRP A 207 -19.57 7.45 1.94
CA TRP A 207 -18.61 7.25 3.03
C TRP A 207 -19.04 7.83 4.37
N ALA A 208 -20.08 8.66 4.41
CA ALA A 208 -20.66 9.14 5.67
C ALA A 208 -21.59 8.11 6.34
N LYS A 209 -21.97 7.03 5.64
CA LYS A 209 -22.86 6.00 6.18
C LYS A 209 -22.21 5.23 7.33
N ARG A 210 -22.95 5.03 8.42
CA ARG A 210 -22.56 4.16 9.54
C ARG A 210 -23.67 3.15 9.88
N PRO A 211 -23.30 1.91 10.29
CA PRO A 211 -21.94 1.34 10.26
C PRO A 211 -21.44 1.16 8.81
N LEU A 212 -20.11 1.12 8.62
CA LEU A 212 -19.53 0.75 7.33
C LEU A 212 -19.94 -0.67 6.96
N THR A 213 -20.24 -0.90 5.68
CA THR A 213 -20.44 -2.28 5.20
C THR A 213 -19.10 -3.00 5.13
N SER A 214 -19.11 -4.34 5.22
CA SER A 214 -17.88 -5.13 5.08
C SER A 214 -17.17 -4.84 3.77
N GLN A 215 -17.91 -4.59 2.69
CA GLN A 215 -17.34 -4.27 1.38
C GLN A 215 -16.64 -2.90 1.37
N MET A 216 -17.23 -1.88 1.99
CA MET A 216 -16.59 -0.56 2.11
C MET A 216 -15.31 -0.64 2.94
N ALA A 217 -15.36 -1.37 4.05
CA ALA A 217 -14.21 -1.53 4.93
C ALA A 217 -13.09 -2.33 4.23
N GLU A 218 -13.43 -3.39 3.49
CA GLU A 218 -12.45 -4.18 2.73
C GLU A 218 -11.81 -3.36 1.61
N TYR A 219 -12.61 -2.60 0.86
CA TYR A 219 -12.11 -1.69 -0.16
C TYR A 219 -11.11 -0.69 0.43
N ALA A 220 -11.50 0.02 1.50
CA ALA A 220 -10.65 1.01 2.14
C ALA A 220 -9.31 0.43 2.63
N ARG A 221 -9.31 -0.80 3.17
CA ARG A 221 -8.06 -1.45 3.60
C ARG A 221 -7.14 -1.73 2.41
N ASN A 222 -7.70 -2.15 1.27
CA ASN A 222 -6.93 -2.49 0.09
C ASN A 222 -6.24 -1.26 -0.56
N ASP A 223 -6.75 -0.05 -0.33
CA ASP A 223 -6.14 1.18 -0.85
C ASP A 223 -4.77 1.50 -0.21
N VAL A 224 -4.54 1.06 1.03
CA VAL A 224 -3.27 1.28 1.75
C VAL A 224 -2.42 0.02 1.91
N LEU A 225 -3.03 -1.16 1.83
CA LEU A 225 -2.40 -2.45 2.17
C LEU A 225 -1.10 -2.69 1.41
N HIS A 226 -1.09 -2.36 0.12
CA HIS A 226 0.02 -2.68 -0.78
C HIS A 226 0.97 -1.52 -1.04
N LEU A 227 0.75 -0.34 -0.45
CA LEU A 227 1.55 0.84 -0.76
C LEU A 227 3.03 0.62 -0.44
N HIS A 228 3.33 0.06 0.74
CA HIS A 228 4.72 -0.21 1.13
C HIS A 228 5.43 -1.20 0.18
N ASP A 229 4.69 -2.14 -0.41
CA ASP A 229 5.27 -3.13 -1.33
C ASP A 229 5.63 -2.52 -2.71
N LEU A 230 5.18 -1.29 -2.99
CA LEU A 230 5.49 -0.56 -4.23
C LEU A 230 6.79 0.26 -4.14
N VAL A 231 7.49 0.25 -3.00
CA VAL A 231 8.61 1.17 -2.69
C VAL A 231 9.91 0.44 -2.45
#